data_AF-A0A8K0JWY5-F1
#
_entry.id   AF-A0A8K0JWY5-F1
#
_cell.length_a   1.000
_cell.length_b   1.000
_cell.length_c   1.000
_cell.angle_alpha   90.00
_cell.angle_beta   90.00
_cell.angle_gamma   90.00
#
_symmetry.space_group_name_H-M   'P 1'
#
loop_
_entity.id
_entity.type
_entity.pdbx_description
1 polymer ?
#
loop_
_entity_poly.entity_id
_entity_poly.type
_entity_poly.pdbx_seq_one_letter_code
_entity_poly.pdbx_strand_id
1 'polypeptide(L)'
;MSWIRNSPLRASLGKRSTHSPPKDCDPIACYDSFRKHWQQIYDIAKKAQPPKYYPNQDDVLSVVNHLDQMETILLLELKSPISRSNSSCLEFLLSENVLDKLFQWSQLTGKFSNVMREKQLKLFEMLISNSGHELIGREPVARPLLKLLDTCTDCYPPELERLLVILLNQLCVSLLQNMELLGLFFSPPSKDAPAKFIIFSLLIPFIHREGEIGQQARDALLLCMTVSKKIDDVGLYIAENSNICQLLILDLKPHPVTSILTGLSGLYSLLPRKLVIEMDDWHRFTTDDVNELNELNMFMNLLEFCNAIALVAHPKVKTQLLKYLYQGFLVPVMGPALLQVNFLLWFIFCNFLVVV
;
A
#
# COMPACT_ATOMS: atom_id res chain seq x y z
N MET A 1 -25.75 -19.19 -11.65
CA MET A 1 -26.33 -17.82 -11.60
C MET A 1 -25.18 -16.87 -11.26
N SER A 2 -24.83 -16.04 -12.23
CA SER A 2 -23.62 -15.27 -12.42
C SER A 2 -23.63 -13.90 -11.74
N TRP A 3 -22.86 -13.67 -10.68
CA TRP A 3 -22.73 -12.32 -10.07
C TRP A 3 -21.33 -12.01 -9.50
N ILE A 4 -20.26 -12.55 -10.09
CA ILE A 4 -18.89 -12.04 -9.88
C ILE A 4 -18.40 -11.41 -11.17
N ARG A 5 -18.92 -10.22 -11.46
CA ARG A 5 -18.36 -9.25 -12.40
C ARG A 5 -19.14 -7.97 -12.20
N ASN A 6 -18.54 -7.01 -11.52
CA ASN A 6 -18.60 -5.57 -11.79
C ASN A 6 -18.09 -4.81 -10.56
N SER A 7 -16.76 -4.75 -10.40
CA SER A 7 -16.13 -3.69 -9.60
C SER A 7 -16.22 -2.37 -10.39
N PRO A 8 -16.49 -1.21 -9.76
CA PRO A 8 -16.77 0.05 -10.48
C PRO A 8 -15.53 0.76 -11.05
N LEU A 9 -14.35 0.13 -11.01
CA LEU A 9 -13.07 0.76 -11.39
C LEU A 9 -12.77 0.78 -12.90
N ARG A 10 -13.75 0.49 -13.76
CA ARG A 10 -13.58 0.50 -15.23
C ARG A 10 -14.23 1.68 -15.95
N ALA A 11 -14.88 2.61 -15.23
CA ALA A 11 -15.75 3.62 -15.84
C ALA A 11 -15.21 5.05 -15.91
N SER A 12 -13.90 5.31 -15.76
CA SER A 12 -13.35 6.68 -15.88
C SER A 12 -12.14 6.85 -16.81
N LEU A 13 -12.02 6.03 -17.86
CA LEU A 13 -11.09 6.26 -18.96
C LEU A 13 -11.86 6.49 -20.25
N GLY A 14 -12.49 7.66 -20.35
CA GLY A 14 -13.32 8.01 -21.48
C GLY A 14 -13.39 9.52 -21.68
N LYS A 15 -12.29 10.13 -22.10
CA LYS A 15 -12.19 11.27 -23.04
C LYS A 15 -10.83 11.96 -22.92
N ARG A 16 -9.87 11.57 -23.77
CA ARG A 16 -8.94 12.51 -24.45
C ARG A 16 -8.11 11.77 -25.50
N SER A 17 -8.13 12.36 -26.70
CA SER A 17 -7.30 12.12 -27.89
C SER A 17 -7.34 10.73 -28.54
N THR A 18 -8.05 10.68 -29.68
CA THR A 18 -7.97 9.63 -30.69
C THR A 18 -6.60 9.59 -31.35
N HIS A 19 -5.71 8.73 -30.85
CA HIS A 19 -4.69 8.06 -31.65
C HIS A 19 -4.41 6.69 -31.02
N SER A 20 -5.05 5.66 -31.56
CA SER A 20 -4.67 4.27 -31.28
C SER A 20 -3.20 4.06 -31.66
N PRO A 21 -2.35 3.49 -30.79
CA PRO A 21 -1.00 3.11 -31.20
C PRO A 21 -1.09 2.01 -32.27
N PRO A 22 -0.21 2.00 -33.29
CA PRO A 22 -0.20 0.95 -34.29
C PRO A 22 0.05 -0.39 -33.61
N LYS A 23 -0.72 -1.42 -33.99
CA LYS A 23 -0.62 -2.77 -33.41
C LYS A 23 0.68 -3.50 -33.76
N ASP A 24 1.52 -2.92 -34.60
CA ASP A 24 2.80 -3.46 -35.02
C ASP A 24 3.88 -2.35 -34.92
N CYS A 25 4.36 -2.11 -33.71
CA CYS A 25 5.58 -1.32 -33.52
C CYS A 25 6.79 -2.25 -33.75
N ASP A 26 7.69 -1.86 -34.65
CA ASP A 26 8.96 -2.57 -34.88
C ASP A 26 9.77 -2.64 -33.57
N PRO A 27 10.04 -3.84 -33.02
CA PRO A 27 10.76 -4.00 -31.76
C PRO A 27 12.14 -3.32 -31.76
N ILE A 28 12.83 -3.30 -32.91
CA ILE A 28 14.15 -2.68 -33.03
C ILE A 28 14.03 -1.16 -32.93
N ALA A 29 13.07 -0.56 -33.65
CA ALA A 29 12.80 0.87 -33.57
C ALA A 29 12.36 1.31 -32.16
N CYS A 30 11.55 0.49 -31.47
CA CYS A 30 11.18 0.70 -30.07
C CYS A 30 12.41 0.70 -29.16
N TYR A 31 13.29 -0.30 -29.30
CA TYR A 31 14.52 -0.39 -28.52
C TYR A 31 15.46 0.80 -28.75
N ASP A 32 15.68 1.20 -30.01
CA ASP A 32 16.52 2.35 -30.34
C ASP A 32 15.92 3.66 -29.80
N SER A 33 14.59 3.81 -29.86
CA SER A 33 13.89 4.95 -29.27
C SER A 33 14.06 4.98 -27.75
N PHE A 34 13.89 3.83 -27.10
CA PHE A 34 14.09 3.67 -25.65
C PHE A 34 15.50 4.10 -25.22
N ARG A 35 16.52 3.63 -25.94
CA ARG A 35 17.92 4.01 -25.68
C ARG A 35 18.17 5.49 -25.87
N LYS A 36 17.59 6.10 -26.91
CA LYS A 36 17.71 7.55 -27.16
C LYS A 36 17.08 8.36 -26.02
N HIS A 37 15.90 7.98 -25.55
CA HIS A 37 15.26 8.64 -24.41
C HIS A 37 16.08 8.52 -23.13
N TRP A 38 16.63 7.33 -22.86
CA TRP A 38 17.54 7.14 -21.73
C TRP A 38 18.81 8.00 -21.87
N GLN A 39 19.38 8.08 -23.06
CA GLN A 39 20.56 8.90 -23.33
C GLN A 39 20.31 10.38 -23.02
N GLN A 40 19.14 10.91 -23.42
CA GLN A 40 18.78 12.30 -23.09
C GLN A 40 18.68 12.52 -21.58
N ILE A 41 18.03 11.60 -20.85
CA ILE A 41 17.95 11.66 -19.38
C ILE A 41 19.36 11.62 -18.77
N TYR A 42 20.22 10.72 -19.25
CA TYR A 42 21.58 10.57 -18.76
C TYR A 42 22.43 11.82 -19.01
N ASP A 43 22.28 12.47 -20.17
CA ASP A 43 22.98 13.71 -20.50
C ASP A 43 22.53 14.87 -19.61
N ILE A 44 21.23 14.96 -19.29
CA ILE A 44 20.69 15.93 -18.32
C ILE A 44 21.25 15.64 -16.92
N ALA A 45 21.21 14.37 -16.50
CA ALA A 45 21.71 13.95 -15.19
C ALA A 45 23.21 14.21 -15.02
N LYS A 46 24.02 14.01 -16.07
CA LYS A 46 25.45 14.25 -16.07
C LYS A 46 25.82 15.74 -15.95
N LYS A 47 24.96 16.64 -16.44
CA LYS A 47 25.11 18.10 -16.25
C LYS A 47 24.86 18.50 -14.80
N ALA A 48 24.03 17.77 -14.07
CA ALA A 48 23.78 17.98 -12.65
C ALA A 48 24.94 17.52 -11.77
N GLN A 49 25.88 18.44 -11.53
CA GLN A 49 27.04 18.24 -10.65
C GLN A 49 27.02 19.24 -9.51
N PRO A 50 26.48 18.88 -8.32
CA PRO A 50 26.58 19.72 -7.14
C PRO A 50 28.04 19.95 -6.73
N PRO A 51 28.43 21.15 -6.25
CA PRO A 51 27.60 22.34 -6.04
C PRO A 51 27.46 23.24 -7.29
N LYS A 52 28.06 22.88 -8.43
CA LYS A 52 28.14 23.75 -9.62
C LYS A 52 26.79 23.93 -10.32
N TYR A 53 25.96 22.89 -10.34
CA TYR A 53 24.64 22.93 -10.97
C TYR A 53 23.66 22.01 -10.24
N TYR A 54 22.51 22.58 -9.86
CA TYR A 54 21.37 21.84 -9.33
C TYR A 54 20.28 21.77 -10.42
N PRO A 55 19.58 20.62 -10.54
CA PRO A 55 18.49 20.49 -11.51
C PRO A 55 17.44 21.58 -11.35
N ASN A 56 17.10 22.25 -12.44
CA ASN A 56 16.03 23.23 -12.48
C ASN A 56 14.68 22.58 -12.85
N GLN A 57 13.62 23.39 -12.97
CA GLN A 57 12.29 22.87 -13.31
C GLN A 57 12.26 22.23 -14.70
N ASP A 58 12.94 22.81 -15.68
CA ASP A 58 12.95 22.35 -17.06
C ASP A 58 13.69 21.02 -17.19
N ASP A 59 14.79 20.85 -16.46
CA ASP A 59 15.52 19.57 -16.38
C ASP A 59 14.62 18.47 -15.85
N VAL A 60 13.89 18.73 -14.75
CA VAL A 60 12.96 17.77 -14.17
C VAL A 60 11.82 17.45 -15.13
N LEU A 61 11.20 18.45 -15.75
CA LEU A 61 10.14 18.23 -16.74
C LEU A 61 10.64 17.43 -17.95
N SER A 62 11.84 17.71 -18.44
CA SER A 62 12.45 16.98 -19.55
C SER A 62 12.72 15.52 -19.19
N VAL A 63 13.27 15.26 -18.00
CA VAL A 63 13.48 13.89 -17.51
C VAL A 63 12.15 13.16 -17.37
N VAL A 64 11.13 13.79 -16.78
CA VAL A 64 9.78 13.23 -16.65
C VAL A 64 9.19 12.88 -18.01
N ASN A 65 9.28 13.78 -18.99
CA ASN A 65 8.74 13.54 -20.33
C ASN A 65 9.44 12.38 -21.03
N HIS A 66 10.77 12.28 -20.92
CA HIS A 66 11.51 11.15 -21.49
C HIS A 66 11.21 9.83 -20.76
N LEU A 67 11.01 9.87 -19.44
CA LEU A 67 10.57 8.70 -18.67
C LEU A 67 9.18 8.23 -19.09
N ASP A 68 8.24 9.13 -19.34
CA ASP A 68 6.88 8.78 -19.81
C ASP A 68 6.93 8.06 -21.17
N GLN A 69 7.83 8.48 -22.07
CA GLN A 69 8.06 7.77 -23.34
C GLN A 69 8.69 6.39 -23.13
N MET A 70 9.70 6.29 -22.26
CA MET A 70 10.33 5.02 -21.89
C MET A 70 9.33 4.05 -21.27
N GLU A 71 8.48 4.51 -20.36
CA GLU A 71 7.42 3.73 -19.73
C GLU A 71 6.41 3.21 -20.76
N THR A 72 6.00 4.06 -21.71
CA THR A 72 5.09 3.68 -22.79
C THR A 72 5.68 2.55 -23.64
N ILE A 73 6.96 2.67 -24.02
CA ILE A 73 7.66 1.64 -24.81
C ILE A 73 7.79 0.34 -24.02
N LEU A 74 8.19 0.39 -22.74
CA LEU A 74 8.27 -0.78 -21.86
C LEU A 74 6.92 -1.45 -21.70
N LEU A 75 5.85 -0.68 -21.51
CA LEU A 75 4.50 -1.23 -21.34
C LEU A 75 4.02 -1.97 -22.60
N LEU A 76 4.40 -1.49 -23.79
CA LEU A 76 4.13 -2.17 -25.06
C LEU A 76 4.90 -3.50 -25.14
N GLU A 77 6.19 -3.51 -24.80
CA GLU A 77 7.03 -4.72 -24.78
C GLU A 77 6.48 -5.75 -23.79
N LEU A 78 6.14 -5.33 -22.57
CA LEU A 78 5.67 -6.21 -21.49
C LEU A 78 4.27 -6.79 -21.74
N LYS A 79 3.39 -6.08 -22.48
CA LYS A 79 2.05 -6.57 -22.83
C LYS A 79 2.04 -7.47 -24.06
N SER A 80 3.05 -7.38 -24.93
CA SER A 80 3.13 -8.19 -26.14
C SER A 80 3.65 -9.60 -25.83
N PRO A 81 2.87 -10.67 -26.06
CA PRO A 81 3.32 -12.04 -25.82
C PRO A 81 4.47 -12.46 -26.76
N ILE A 82 4.59 -11.80 -27.92
CA ILE A 82 5.64 -12.06 -28.92
C ILE A 82 6.98 -11.42 -28.50
N SER A 83 6.92 -10.32 -27.73
CA SER A 83 8.11 -9.52 -27.36
C SER A 83 8.72 -9.92 -26.02
N ARG A 84 8.05 -10.75 -25.21
CA ARG A 84 8.58 -11.27 -23.93
C ARG A 84 9.78 -12.21 -24.10
N SER A 85 9.93 -12.86 -25.25
CA SER A 85 11.13 -13.68 -25.56
C SER A 85 12.34 -12.84 -25.93
N ASN A 86 12.14 -11.56 -26.30
CA ASN A 86 13.16 -10.60 -26.70
C ASN A 86 12.99 -9.31 -25.90
N SER A 87 12.96 -9.39 -24.56
CA SER A 87 12.73 -8.26 -23.64
C SER A 87 13.91 -7.28 -23.59
N SER A 88 14.34 -6.80 -24.74
CA SER A 88 15.50 -5.94 -24.98
C SER A 88 15.45 -4.63 -24.18
N CYS A 89 14.30 -3.97 -24.05
CA CYS A 89 14.20 -2.71 -23.32
C CYS A 89 14.28 -2.95 -21.82
N LEU A 90 13.58 -3.99 -21.32
CA LEU A 90 13.69 -4.42 -19.94
C LEU A 90 15.13 -4.83 -19.58
N GLU A 91 15.77 -5.68 -20.39
CA GLU A 91 17.15 -6.11 -20.15
C GLU A 91 18.13 -4.94 -20.21
N PHE A 92 17.91 -3.95 -21.08
CA PHE A 92 18.68 -2.70 -21.07
C PHE A 92 18.46 -1.92 -19.77
N LEU A 93 17.21 -1.75 -19.33
CA LEU A 93 16.88 -1.06 -18.08
C LEU A 93 17.61 -1.69 -16.87
N LEU A 94 17.66 -3.03 -16.84
CA LEU A 94 18.33 -3.79 -15.79
C LEU A 94 19.86 -3.70 -15.88
N SER A 95 20.43 -3.98 -17.05
CA SER A 95 21.88 -3.98 -17.27
C SER A 95 22.50 -2.59 -17.05
N GLU A 96 21.82 -1.53 -17.46
CA GLU A 96 22.29 -0.15 -17.26
C GLU A 96 21.98 0.41 -15.87
N ASN A 97 21.34 -0.36 -14.97
CA ASN A 97 20.92 0.09 -13.64
C ASN A 97 20.17 1.42 -13.68
N VAL A 98 19.26 1.56 -14.66
CA VAL A 98 18.52 2.80 -14.93
C VAL A 98 17.76 3.26 -13.68
N LEU A 99 17.10 2.33 -12.97
CA LEU A 99 16.32 2.63 -11.77
C LEU A 99 17.17 3.22 -10.63
N ASP A 100 18.38 2.69 -10.41
CA ASP A 100 19.27 3.20 -9.37
C ASP A 100 19.86 4.56 -9.76
N LYS A 101 20.29 4.73 -11.01
CA LYS A 101 20.76 6.03 -11.53
C LYS A 101 19.68 7.11 -11.42
N LEU A 102 18.43 6.79 -11.75
CA LEU A 102 17.28 7.69 -11.58
C LEU A 102 17.03 8.04 -10.12
N PHE A 103 17.13 7.06 -9.21
CA PHE A 103 17.00 7.31 -7.78
C PHE A 103 18.11 8.21 -7.24
N GLN A 104 19.36 7.98 -7.63
CA GLN A 104 20.47 8.85 -7.22
C GLN A 104 20.27 10.29 -7.72
N TRP A 105 19.82 10.46 -8.97
CA TRP A 105 19.56 11.77 -9.53
C TRP A 105 18.37 12.46 -8.86
N SER A 106 17.30 11.73 -8.50
CA SER A 106 16.12 12.31 -7.86
C SER A 106 16.44 12.97 -6.51
N GLN A 107 17.43 12.43 -5.78
CA GLN A 107 17.92 13.04 -4.52
C GLN A 107 18.55 14.44 -4.73
N LEU A 108 19.02 14.76 -5.93
CA LEU A 108 19.63 16.05 -6.24
C LEU A 108 18.62 17.14 -6.59
N THR A 109 17.36 16.78 -6.83
CA THR A 109 16.33 17.70 -7.36
C THR A 109 15.71 18.63 -6.31
N GLY A 110 16.04 18.45 -5.03
CA GLY A 110 15.60 19.31 -3.93
C GLY A 110 14.08 19.46 -3.87
N LYS A 111 13.59 20.68 -4.19
CA LYS A 111 12.15 21.02 -4.16
C LYS A 111 11.28 20.20 -5.13
N PHE A 112 11.88 19.56 -6.15
CA PHE A 112 11.16 18.72 -7.11
C PHE A 112 11.21 17.22 -6.77
N SER A 113 11.74 16.86 -5.60
CA SER A 113 11.84 15.48 -5.14
C SER A 113 10.51 14.73 -5.15
N ASN A 114 9.40 15.38 -4.79
CA ASN A 114 8.07 14.77 -4.83
C ASN A 114 7.62 14.42 -6.26
N VAL A 115 7.93 15.25 -7.26
CA VAL A 115 7.59 14.98 -8.67
C VAL A 115 8.34 13.74 -9.16
N MET A 116 9.64 13.66 -8.83
CA MET A 116 10.43 12.49 -9.19
C MET A 116 9.98 11.24 -8.42
N ARG A 117 9.67 11.36 -7.13
CA ARG A 117 9.16 10.26 -6.33
C ARG A 117 7.85 9.71 -6.90
N GLU A 118 6.93 10.58 -7.30
CA GLU A 118 5.67 10.19 -7.96
C GLU A 118 5.94 9.35 -9.21
N LYS A 119 6.88 9.81 -10.05
CA LYS A 119 7.25 9.11 -11.28
C LYS A 119 7.97 7.79 -11.02
N GLN A 120 8.81 7.72 -10.01
CA GLN A 120 9.46 6.47 -9.61
C GLN A 120 8.45 5.45 -9.07
N LEU A 121 7.47 5.88 -8.25
CA LEU A 121 6.42 5.00 -7.76
C LEU A 121 5.57 4.44 -8.90
N LYS A 122 5.15 5.28 -9.86
CA LYS A 122 4.41 4.84 -11.05
C LYS A 122 5.21 3.86 -11.90
N LEU A 123 6.50 4.12 -12.11
CA LEU A 123 7.38 3.21 -12.85
C LEU A 123 7.49 1.85 -12.16
N PHE A 124 7.70 1.80 -10.84
CA PHE A 124 7.75 0.54 -10.10
C PHE A 124 6.40 -0.20 -10.10
N GLU A 125 5.29 0.52 -9.92
CA GLU A 125 3.94 -0.04 -10.02
C GLU A 125 3.75 -0.71 -11.39
N MET A 126 4.06 0.00 -12.48
CA MET A 126 3.94 -0.52 -13.84
C MET A 126 4.78 -1.79 -14.02
N LEU A 127 6.04 -1.78 -13.60
CA LEU A 127 6.95 -2.92 -13.73
C LEU A 127 6.45 -4.14 -12.95
N ILE A 128 6.06 -3.96 -11.69
CA ILE A 128 5.60 -5.07 -10.83
C ILE A 128 4.23 -5.59 -11.29
N SER A 129 3.33 -4.71 -11.76
CA SER A 129 2.02 -5.12 -12.30
C SER A 129 2.13 -6.05 -13.49
N ASN A 130 3.14 -5.87 -14.34
CA ASN A 130 3.29 -6.60 -15.59
C ASN A 130 4.26 -7.79 -15.50
N SER A 131 5.28 -7.71 -14.64
CA SER A 131 6.31 -8.76 -14.50
C SER A 131 6.26 -9.50 -13.17
N GLY A 132 5.46 -9.05 -12.20
CA GLY A 132 5.20 -9.72 -10.93
C GLY A 132 6.46 -9.99 -10.11
N HIS A 133 6.52 -11.19 -9.53
CA HIS A 133 7.58 -11.63 -8.62
C HIS A 133 8.93 -11.94 -9.31
N GLU A 134 8.95 -12.24 -10.61
CA GLU A 134 10.18 -12.57 -11.35
C GLU A 134 11.18 -11.40 -11.41
N LEU A 135 10.65 -10.18 -11.48
CA LEU A 135 11.45 -8.96 -11.60
C LEU A 135 11.96 -8.46 -10.24
N ILE A 136 11.14 -8.63 -9.19
CA ILE A 136 11.46 -8.16 -7.83
C ILE A 136 12.70 -8.87 -7.27
N GLY A 137 12.90 -10.14 -7.62
CA GLY A 137 14.08 -10.91 -7.18
C GLY A 137 15.41 -10.43 -7.79
N ARG A 138 15.39 -9.62 -8.86
CA ARG A 138 16.60 -9.14 -9.52
C ARG A 138 17.17 -7.93 -8.78
N GLU A 139 18.46 -7.97 -8.45
CA GLU A 139 19.15 -6.91 -7.70
C GLU A 139 18.99 -5.48 -8.29
N PRO A 140 19.05 -5.26 -9.63
CA PRO A 140 18.86 -3.93 -10.23
C PRO A 140 17.46 -3.33 -10.01
N VAL A 141 16.50 -4.12 -9.52
CA VAL A 141 15.13 -3.70 -9.21
C VAL A 141 14.94 -3.64 -7.69
N ALA A 142 15.33 -4.70 -6.98
CA ALA A 142 15.16 -4.80 -5.54
C ALA A 142 15.84 -3.65 -4.79
N ARG A 143 17.10 -3.35 -5.13
CA ARG A 143 17.90 -2.34 -4.44
C ARG A 143 17.33 -0.91 -4.57
N PRO A 144 17.05 -0.38 -5.77
CA PRO A 144 16.45 0.94 -5.89
C PRO A 144 15.02 1.00 -5.36
N LEU A 145 14.25 -0.10 -5.41
CA LEU A 145 12.92 -0.18 -4.79
C LEU A 145 13.02 -0.01 -3.27
N LEU A 146 13.90 -0.75 -2.60
CA LEU A 146 14.09 -0.65 -1.15
C LEU A 146 14.54 0.76 -0.74
N LYS A 147 15.50 1.35 -1.48
CA LYS A 147 15.90 2.75 -1.27
C LYS A 147 14.73 3.73 -1.42
N LEU A 148 13.89 3.54 -2.44
CA LEU A 148 12.70 4.38 -2.64
C LEU A 148 11.72 4.25 -1.46
N LEU A 149 11.41 3.03 -1.04
CA LEU A 149 10.51 2.76 0.09
C LEU A 149 11.03 3.36 1.40
N ASP A 150 12.34 3.31 1.66
CA ASP A 150 12.95 3.94 2.84
C ASP A 150 12.79 5.48 2.84
N THR A 151 12.67 6.13 1.67
CA THR A 151 12.39 7.57 1.57
C THR A 151 10.90 7.94 1.67
N CYS A 152 10.02 6.94 1.71
CA CYS A 152 8.57 7.13 1.72
C CYS A 152 7.95 7.20 3.13
N THR A 153 8.78 7.20 4.18
CA THR A 153 8.30 7.31 5.58
C THR A 153 7.57 8.62 5.87
N ASP A 154 7.91 9.68 5.13
CA ASP A 154 7.38 11.05 5.30
C ASP A 154 6.63 11.54 4.04
N CYS A 155 5.91 10.65 3.35
CA CYS A 155 5.11 11.01 2.17
C CYS A 155 3.83 11.75 2.59
N TYR A 156 3.85 13.08 2.52
CA TYR A 156 2.69 13.92 2.90
C TYR A 156 1.64 14.21 1.79
N PRO A 157 1.97 14.26 0.49
CA PRO A 157 0.97 14.50 -0.54
C PRO A 157 0.01 13.30 -0.72
N PRO A 158 -1.32 13.51 -0.75
CA PRO A 158 -2.31 12.43 -0.89
C PRO A 158 -2.10 11.52 -2.10
N GLU A 159 -1.65 12.09 -3.22
CA GLU A 159 -1.37 11.33 -4.43
C GLU A 159 -0.17 10.40 -4.28
N LEU A 160 0.87 10.82 -3.54
CA LEU A 160 2.03 9.96 -3.26
C LEU A 160 1.64 8.82 -2.32
N GLU A 161 0.79 9.08 -1.33
CA GLU A 161 0.27 8.08 -0.41
C GLU A 161 -0.56 7.03 -1.15
N ARG A 162 -1.43 7.47 -2.07
CA ARG A 162 -2.23 6.59 -2.93
C ARG A 162 -1.31 5.67 -3.76
N LEU A 163 -0.32 6.22 -4.45
CA LEU A 163 0.62 5.44 -5.26
C LEU A 163 1.46 4.48 -4.41
N LEU A 164 1.90 4.91 -3.22
CA LEU A 164 2.63 4.08 -2.28
C LEU A 164 1.79 2.87 -1.84
N VAL A 165 0.55 3.09 -1.41
CA VAL A 165 -0.34 2.00 -0.96
C VAL A 165 -0.65 1.02 -2.09
N ILE A 166 -0.82 1.50 -3.32
CA ILE A 166 -0.98 0.62 -4.50
C ILE A 166 0.25 -0.26 -4.70
N LEU A 167 1.44 0.33 -4.70
CA LEU A 167 2.70 -0.39 -4.85
C LEU A 167 2.89 -1.42 -3.73
N LEU A 168 2.65 -1.03 -2.47
CA LEU A 168 2.76 -1.92 -1.32
C LEU A 168 1.80 -3.11 -1.42
N ASN A 169 0.57 -2.89 -1.90
CA ASN A 169 -0.38 -3.98 -2.14
C ASN A 169 0.15 -4.97 -3.20
N GLN A 170 0.67 -4.46 -4.32
CA GLN A 170 1.24 -5.31 -5.37
C GLN A 170 2.46 -6.11 -4.89
N LEU A 171 3.29 -5.51 -4.04
CA LEU A 171 4.39 -6.22 -3.40
C LEU A 171 3.88 -7.33 -2.47
N CYS A 172 2.83 -7.07 -1.69
CA CYS A 172 2.21 -8.10 -0.84
C CYS A 172 1.66 -9.27 -1.66
N VAL A 173 1.01 -9.00 -2.79
CA VAL A 173 0.56 -10.03 -3.74
C VAL A 173 1.74 -10.84 -4.28
N SER A 174 2.81 -10.16 -4.67
CA SER A 174 4.03 -10.81 -5.19
C SER A 174 4.73 -11.68 -4.15
N LEU A 175 4.77 -11.23 -2.88
CA LEU A 175 5.28 -12.02 -1.76
C LEU A 175 4.49 -13.31 -1.54
N LEU A 176 3.17 -13.26 -1.68
CA LEU A 176 2.33 -14.46 -1.54
C LEU A 176 2.50 -15.46 -2.69
N GLN A 177 2.88 -14.96 -3.88
CA GLN A 177 3.20 -15.80 -5.03
C GLN A 177 4.57 -16.46 -4.90
N ASN A 178 5.56 -15.72 -4.39
CA ASN A 178 6.90 -16.26 -4.11
C ASN A 178 7.41 -15.77 -2.75
N MET A 179 7.37 -16.65 -1.75
CA MET A 179 7.75 -16.35 -0.37
C MET A 179 9.27 -16.16 -0.19
N GLU A 180 10.11 -16.60 -1.14
CA GLU A 180 11.58 -16.41 -1.08
C GLU A 180 11.94 -14.91 -1.14
N LEU A 181 11.11 -14.10 -1.80
CA LEU A 181 11.28 -12.66 -1.88
C LEU A 181 11.13 -11.97 -0.52
N LEU A 182 10.56 -12.65 0.49
CA LEU A 182 10.38 -12.06 1.81
C LEU A 182 11.71 -11.58 2.42
N GLY A 183 12.80 -12.30 2.18
CA GLY A 183 14.13 -11.92 2.68
C GLY A 183 14.62 -10.54 2.21
N LEU A 184 14.04 -9.98 1.14
CA LEU A 184 14.34 -8.63 0.67
C LEU A 184 13.67 -7.54 1.51
N PHE A 185 12.48 -7.82 2.06
CA PHE A 185 11.63 -6.83 2.72
C PHE A 185 11.50 -7.05 4.23
N PHE A 186 11.87 -8.24 4.71
CA PHE A 186 11.85 -8.63 6.10
C PHE A 186 13.25 -8.99 6.58
N SER A 187 13.69 -8.29 7.62
CA SER A 187 14.89 -8.61 8.37
C SER A 187 14.47 -9.17 9.74
N PRO A 188 14.76 -10.44 10.05
CA PRO A 188 14.49 -11.00 11.37
C PRO A 188 15.31 -10.29 12.45
N PRO A 189 14.92 -10.40 13.73
CA PRO A 189 15.65 -9.74 14.81
C PRO A 189 17.08 -10.29 14.89
N SER A 190 18.06 -9.39 14.97
CA SER A 190 19.47 -9.72 15.16
C SER A 190 19.99 -9.08 16.45
N LYS A 191 21.19 -9.46 16.89
CA LYS A 191 21.79 -8.89 18.11
C LYS A 191 22.02 -7.38 18.02
N ASP A 192 22.20 -6.86 16.81
CA ASP A 192 22.59 -5.46 16.55
C ASP A 192 21.45 -4.61 15.98
N ALA A 193 20.36 -5.21 15.51
CA ALA A 193 19.24 -4.50 14.91
C ALA A 193 17.89 -5.17 15.21
N PRO A 194 16.84 -4.38 15.54
CA PRO A 194 15.50 -4.91 15.69
C PRO A 194 14.99 -5.47 14.36
N ALA A 195 14.05 -6.40 14.46
CA ALA A 195 13.36 -6.90 13.27
C ALA A 195 12.68 -5.74 12.51
N LYS A 196 12.76 -5.76 11.18
CA LYS A 196 12.14 -4.74 10.32
C LYS A 196 11.38 -5.43 9.20
N PHE A 197 10.09 -5.10 9.06
CA PHE A 197 9.31 -5.45 7.88
C PHE A 197 8.83 -4.17 7.19
N ILE A 198 9.58 -3.71 6.18
CA ILE A 198 9.37 -2.37 5.60
C ILE A 198 7.97 -2.18 5.01
N ILE A 199 7.47 -3.16 4.26
CA ILE A 199 6.15 -3.10 3.63
C ILE A 199 5.07 -2.94 4.69
N PHE A 200 5.12 -3.79 5.72
CA PHE A 200 4.18 -3.77 6.83
C PHE A 200 4.23 -2.45 7.61
N SER A 201 5.43 -1.97 7.94
CA SER A 201 5.62 -0.70 8.65
C SER A 201 5.07 0.49 7.87
N LEU A 202 5.23 0.53 6.54
CA LEU A 202 4.70 1.60 5.70
C LEU A 202 3.17 1.55 5.54
N LEU A 203 2.53 0.39 5.72
CA LEU A 203 1.08 0.25 5.64
C LEU A 203 0.35 0.71 6.91
N ILE A 204 0.97 0.60 8.09
CA ILE A 204 0.36 0.91 9.40
C ILE A 204 -0.29 2.31 9.46
N PRO A 205 0.36 3.40 8.99
CA PRO A 205 -0.22 4.75 9.08
C PRO A 205 -1.55 4.91 8.32
N PHE A 206 -1.85 4.02 7.37
CA PHE A 206 -3.00 4.14 6.48
C PHE A 206 -4.24 3.35 6.95
N ILE A 207 -4.14 2.51 7.99
CA ILE A 207 -5.22 1.57 8.37
C ILE A 207 -6.52 2.25 8.82
N HIS A 208 -6.40 3.41 9.46
CA HIS A 208 -7.54 4.20 9.95
C HIS A 208 -8.00 5.25 8.96
N ARG A 209 -7.38 5.33 7.77
CA ARG A 209 -7.82 6.29 6.77
C ARG A 209 -9.15 5.86 6.16
N GLU A 210 -9.92 6.87 5.81
CA GLU A 210 -11.16 6.75 5.08
C GLU A 210 -10.90 6.59 3.58
N GLY A 211 -11.90 6.08 2.87
CA GLY A 211 -11.89 5.93 1.42
C GLY A 211 -10.97 4.81 0.92
N GLU A 212 -10.65 4.88 -0.38
CA GLU A 212 -9.96 3.83 -1.12
C GLU A 212 -8.54 3.54 -0.60
N ILE A 213 -7.82 4.58 -0.16
CA ILE A 213 -6.44 4.44 0.36
C ILE A 213 -6.44 3.56 1.62
N GLY A 214 -7.33 3.85 2.57
CA GLY A 214 -7.40 3.06 3.79
C GLY A 214 -7.88 1.64 3.54
N GLN A 215 -8.86 1.45 2.64
CA GLN A 215 -9.32 0.11 2.27
C GLN A 215 -8.22 -0.73 1.64
N GLN A 216 -7.50 -0.16 0.68
CA GLN A 216 -6.40 -0.86 0.02
C GLN A 216 -5.25 -1.17 0.98
N ALA A 217 -4.97 -0.30 1.96
CA ALA A 217 -3.98 -0.57 2.99
C ALA A 217 -4.40 -1.73 3.90
N ARG A 218 -5.69 -1.80 4.29
CA ARG A 218 -6.24 -2.93 5.04
C ARG A 218 -6.14 -4.24 4.25
N ASP A 219 -6.52 -4.22 2.97
CA ASP A 219 -6.40 -5.39 2.09
C ASP A 219 -4.95 -5.87 1.98
N ALA A 220 -3.99 -4.95 1.76
CA ALA A 220 -2.56 -5.26 1.70
C ALA A 220 -2.03 -5.83 3.03
N LEU A 221 -2.48 -5.31 4.17
CA LEU A 221 -2.12 -5.86 5.47
C LEU A 221 -2.70 -7.25 5.70
N LEU A 222 -3.91 -7.56 5.21
CA LEU A 222 -4.45 -8.93 5.29
C LEU A 222 -3.59 -9.93 4.50
N LEU A 223 -2.97 -9.50 3.40
CA LEU A 223 -1.97 -10.32 2.69
C LEU A 223 -0.72 -10.54 3.56
N CYS A 224 -0.22 -9.51 4.25
CA CYS A 224 0.87 -9.66 5.23
C CYS A 224 0.51 -10.60 6.39
N MET A 225 -0.73 -10.54 6.88
CA MET A 225 -1.22 -11.47 7.90
C MET A 225 -1.28 -12.91 7.37
N THR A 226 -1.66 -13.09 6.11
CA THR A 226 -1.62 -14.40 5.45
C THR A 226 -0.19 -14.92 5.30
N VAL A 227 0.79 -14.06 5.00
CA VAL A 227 2.23 -14.40 5.01
C VAL A 227 2.65 -14.84 6.41
N SER A 228 2.21 -14.14 7.46
CA SER A 228 2.54 -14.45 8.86
C SER A 228 2.10 -15.86 9.28
N LYS A 229 0.98 -16.36 8.72
CA LYS A 229 0.49 -17.71 8.98
C LYS A 229 1.36 -18.79 8.35
N LYS A 230 2.10 -18.44 7.28
CA LYS A 230 2.99 -19.37 6.56
C LYS A 230 4.43 -19.31 7.06
N ILE A 231 4.85 -18.20 7.68
CA ILE A 231 6.23 -17.98 8.13
C ILE A 231 6.21 -17.50 9.59
N ASP A 232 6.65 -18.39 10.48
CA ASP A 232 6.64 -18.18 11.92
C ASP A 232 7.37 -16.92 12.34
N ASP A 233 8.54 -16.61 11.78
CA ASP A 233 9.30 -15.40 12.12
C ASP A 233 8.51 -14.10 11.86
N VAL A 234 7.71 -14.07 10.79
CA VAL A 234 6.82 -12.94 10.50
C VAL A 234 5.65 -12.92 11.48
N GLY A 235 5.08 -14.09 11.80
CA GLY A 235 4.05 -14.23 12.83
C GLY A 235 4.50 -13.74 14.20
N LEU A 236 5.73 -14.09 14.60
CA LEU A 236 6.36 -13.64 15.84
C LEU A 236 6.65 -12.15 15.79
N TYR A 237 7.23 -11.66 14.69
CA TYR A 237 7.46 -10.23 14.49
C TYR A 237 6.18 -9.42 14.66
N ILE A 238 5.10 -9.80 14.00
CA ILE A 238 3.82 -9.08 14.08
C ILE A 238 3.24 -9.17 15.50
N ALA A 239 3.29 -10.33 16.14
CA ALA A 239 2.71 -10.50 17.47
C ALA A 239 3.48 -9.76 18.58
N GLU A 240 4.80 -9.69 18.47
CA GLU A 240 5.70 -9.27 19.56
C GLU A 240 6.27 -7.86 19.33
N ASN A 241 6.54 -7.48 18.09
CA ASN A 241 7.23 -6.22 17.75
C ASN A 241 6.34 -5.20 17.03
N SER A 242 5.21 -5.65 16.45
CA SER A 242 4.32 -4.72 15.77
C SER A 242 3.27 -4.14 16.71
N ASN A 243 3.20 -2.81 16.76
CA ASN A 243 2.21 -2.09 17.57
C ASN A 243 0.78 -2.17 16.98
N ILE A 244 0.51 -3.02 15.99
CA ILE A 244 -0.81 -3.14 15.38
C ILE A 244 -1.85 -3.60 16.40
N CYS A 245 -1.51 -4.61 17.20
CA CYS A 245 -2.39 -5.16 18.21
C CYS A 245 -2.17 -4.52 19.59
N GLN A 246 -0.97 -4.01 19.86
CA GLN A 246 -0.60 -3.48 21.18
C GLN A 246 -1.18 -2.08 21.42
N LEU A 247 -2.11 -2.01 22.37
CA LEU A 247 -2.25 -0.84 23.22
C LEU A 247 -2.68 -1.25 24.62
N LEU A 248 -1.73 -1.73 25.43
CA LEU A 248 -1.90 -1.78 26.87
C LEU A 248 -0.61 -1.36 27.58
N ILE A 249 -0.65 -0.09 28.03
CA ILE A 249 -0.25 0.36 29.37
C ILE A 249 1.28 0.37 29.68
N LEU A 250 1.76 1.58 29.98
CA LEU A 250 3.01 1.92 30.69
C LEU A 250 4.33 1.56 30.00
N ASP A 251 4.78 2.38 29.04
CA ASP A 251 6.16 2.92 29.12
C ASP A 251 6.38 4.06 28.12
N LEU A 252 7.23 5.00 28.54
CA LEU A 252 7.53 6.25 27.85
C LEU A 252 8.00 6.06 26.41
N LYS A 253 7.15 6.38 25.42
CA LYS A 253 7.59 7.00 24.16
C LYS A 253 6.42 7.76 23.50
N PRO A 254 6.55 9.08 23.30
CA PRO A 254 5.53 9.88 22.64
C PRO A 254 5.67 9.71 21.12
N HIS A 255 5.14 8.61 20.60
CA HIS A 255 4.73 8.57 19.20
C HIS A 255 3.26 8.20 19.17
N PRO A 256 2.42 8.90 18.37
CA PRO A 256 1.03 8.53 18.21
C PRO A 256 0.96 7.15 17.55
N VAL A 257 0.85 6.11 18.36
CA VAL A 257 0.70 4.74 17.89
C VAL A 257 -0.76 4.58 17.47
N THR A 258 -0.98 4.55 16.16
CA THR A 258 -2.22 4.11 15.51
C THR A 258 -2.39 2.60 15.69
N SER A 259 -2.75 2.19 16.91
CA SER A 259 -3.18 0.81 17.17
C SER A 259 -4.63 0.63 16.72
N ILE A 260 -4.97 -0.59 16.30
CA ILE A 260 -6.36 -0.95 15.98
C ILE A 260 -7.30 -0.64 17.16
N LEU A 261 -6.82 -0.84 18.39
CA LEU A 261 -7.59 -0.65 19.61
C LEU A 261 -7.91 0.83 19.90
N THR A 262 -6.93 1.72 19.69
CA THR A 262 -7.13 3.18 19.76
C THR A 262 -8.08 3.64 18.67
N GLY A 263 -7.94 3.11 17.46
CA GLY A 263 -8.87 3.37 16.37
C GLY A 263 -10.30 2.96 16.70
N LEU A 264 -10.51 1.74 17.21
CA LEU A 264 -11.84 1.25 17.59
C LEU A 264 -12.47 2.10 18.69
N SER A 265 -11.71 2.40 19.75
CA SER A 265 -12.21 3.20 20.88
C SER A 265 -12.49 4.65 20.47
N GLY A 266 -11.64 5.22 19.61
CA GLY A 266 -11.81 6.56 19.06
C GLY A 266 -13.05 6.65 18.15
N LEU A 267 -13.16 5.76 17.18
CA LEU A 267 -14.31 5.71 16.25
C LEU A 267 -15.61 5.42 17.00
N TYR A 268 -15.58 4.51 17.98
CA TYR A 268 -16.73 4.26 18.85
C TYR A 268 -17.19 5.51 19.60
N SER A 269 -16.25 6.33 20.08
CA SER A 269 -16.57 7.58 20.80
C SER A 269 -17.19 8.66 19.90
N LEU A 270 -16.96 8.57 18.59
CA LEU A 270 -17.54 9.45 17.57
C LEU A 270 -18.95 9.02 17.15
N LEU A 271 -19.37 7.80 17.48
CA LEU A 271 -20.70 7.31 17.11
C LEU A 271 -21.80 8.14 17.77
N PRO A 272 -22.91 8.40 17.06
CA PRO A 272 -24.04 9.14 17.59
C PRO A 272 -24.62 8.41 18.80
N ARG A 273 -24.65 9.10 19.96
CA ARG A 273 -25.18 8.54 21.22
C ARG A 273 -26.70 8.38 21.21
N LYS A 274 -27.39 9.07 20.30
CA LYS A 274 -28.84 9.00 20.07
C LYS A 274 -29.06 8.97 18.57
N LEU A 275 -29.75 7.95 18.10
CA LEU A 275 -30.26 7.90 16.74
C LEU A 275 -31.64 8.57 16.78
N VAL A 276 -31.86 9.58 15.94
CA VAL A 276 -33.19 10.16 15.78
C VAL A 276 -33.93 9.25 14.82
N ILE A 277 -34.72 8.34 15.39
CA ILE A 277 -35.49 7.35 14.63
C ILE A 277 -36.84 8.00 14.33
N GLU A 278 -37.08 8.42 13.09
CA GLU A 278 -38.34 9.04 12.68
C GLU A 278 -39.41 8.00 12.28
N MET A 279 -39.06 6.71 12.21
CA MET A 279 -39.93 5.64 11.71
C MET A 279 -40.21 4.58 12.78
N ASP A 280 -41.49 4.31 13.06
CA ASP A 280 -41.96 3.33 14.07
C ASP A 280 -41.55 1.88 13.77
N ASP A 281 -41.16 1.56 12.53
CA ASP A 281 -40.79 0.20 12.09
C ASP A 281 -39.27 -0.06 12.02
N TRP A 282 -38.42 0.87 12.47
CA TRP A 282 -36.97 0.71 12.38
C TRP A 282 -36.42 -0.15 13.53
N HIS A 283 -36.08 -1.40 13.21
CA HIS A 283 -35.65 -2.43 14.18
C HIS A 283 -34.31 -3.08 13.85
N ARG A 284 -33.60 -2.60 12.82
CA ARG A 284 -32.22 -2.99 12.48
C ARG A 284 -31.58 -1.95 11.58
N PHE A 285 -30.26 -1.79 11.70
CA PHE A 285 -29.50 -1.10 10.67
C PHE A 285 -29.48 -1.94 9.39
N THR A 286 -29.79 -1.30 8.28
CA THR A 286 -29.54 -1.80 6.93
C THR A 286 -28.15 -1.36 6.45
N THR A 287 -27.67 -1.97 5.38
CA THR A 287 -26.39 -1.55 4.76
C THR A 287 -26.45 -0.09 4.29
N ASP A 288 -27.63 0.37 3.86
CA ASP A 288 -27.83 1.75 3.43
C ASP A 288 -27.71 2.72 4.61
N ASP A 289 -28.30 2.40 5.77
CA ASP A 289 -28.18 3.19 7.01
C ASP A 289 -26.71 3.31 7.48
N VAL A 290 -25.91 2.25 7.30
CA VAL A 290 -24.47 2.26 7.63
C VAL A 290 -23.69 3.15 6.66
N ASN A 291 -24.02 3.09 5.37
CA ASN A 291 -23.37 3.90 4.35
C ASN A 291 -23.69 5.40 4.48
N GLU A 292 -24.86 5.75 5.03
CA GLU A 292 -25.25 7.12 5.31
C GLU A 292 -24.51 7.73 6.52
N LEU A 293 -24.10 6.89 7.48
CA LEU A 293 -23.38 7.30 8.69
C LEU A 293 -21.88 7.00 8.58
N ASN A 294 -21.10 8.01 8.18
CA ASN A 294 -19.66 7.85 7.93
C ASN A 294 -18.89 7.27 9.13
N GLU A 295 -19.19 7.71 10.36
CA GLU A 295 -18.56 7.22 11.58
C GLU A 295 -18.89 5.75 11.87
N LEU A 296 -20.13 5.34 11.58
CA LEU A 296 -20.55 3.95 11.72
C LEU A 296 -19.89 3.08 10.66
N ASN A 297 -19.84 3.53 9.41
CA ASN A 297 -19.13 2.84 8.34
C ASN A 297 -17.64 2.65 8.68
N MET A 298 -16.96 3.68 9.17
CA MET A 298 -15.55 3.57 9.60
C MET A 298 -15.35 2.55 10.72
N PHE A 299 -16.23 2.59 11.73
CA PHE A 299 -16.19 1.66 12.85
C PHE A 299 -16.39 0.22 12.38
N MET A 300 -17.38 -0.02 11.50
CA MET A 300 -17.66 -1.34 10.92
C MET A 300 -16.50 -1.86 10.07
N ASN A 301 -15.91 -1.02 9.21
CA ASN A 301 -14.74 -1.40 8.40
C ASN A 301 -13.55 -1.81 9.27
N LEU A 302 -13.30 -1.12 10.38
CA LEU A 302 -12.21 -1.47 11.29
C LEU A 302 -12.50 -2.78 12.04
N LEU A 303 -13.77 -3.02 12.40
CA LEU A 303 -14.20 -4.27 13.03
C LEU A 303 -14.09 -5.48 12.07
N GLU A 304 -14.53 -5.31 10.83
CA GLU A 304 -14.39 -6.33 9.78
C GLU A 304 -12.92 -6.64 9.50
N PHE A 305 -12.06 -5.63 9.52
CA PHE A 305 -10.61 -5.82 9.42
C PHE A 305 -10.05 -6.64 10.60
N CYS A 306 -10.47 -6.36 11.84
CA CYS A 306 -10.08 -7.18 13.00
C CYS A 306 -10.50 -8.64 12.82
N ASN A 307 -11.75 -8.87 12.38
CA ASN A 307 -12.26 -10.20 12.12
C ASN A 307 -11.41 -10.94 11.08
N ALA A 308 -11.14 -10.28 9.96
CA ALA A 308 -10.34 -10.84 8.90
C ALA A 308 -8.92 -11.21 9.38
N ILE A 309 -8.27 -10.37 10.19
CA ILE A 309 -6.98 -10.71 10.83
C ILE A 309 -7.11 -11.98 11.68
N ALA A 310 -8.13 -12.07 12.53
CA ALA A 310 -8.34 -13.22 13.40
C ALA A 310 -8.56 -14.54 12.64
N LEU A 311 -9.01 -14.49 11.39
CA LEU A 311 -9.22 -15.65 10.52
C LEU A 311 -7.96 -16.06 9.75
N VAL A 312 -7.17 -15.10 9.27
CA VAL A 312 -6.07 -15.36 8.31
C VAL A 312 -4.67 -15.32 8.92
N ALA A 313 -4.49 -14.71 10.09
CA ALA A 313 -3.17 -14.49 10.68
C ALA A 313 -2.58 -15.72 11.40
N HIS A 314 -1.29 -15.61 11.75
CA HIS A 314 -0.60 -16.55 12.62
C HIS A 314 -1.33 -16.71 13.98
N PRO A 315 -1.40 -17.92 14.59
CA PRO A 315 -2.11 -18.15 15.85
C PRO A 315 -1.71 -17.20 16.98
N LYS A 316 -0.42 -16.88 17.14
CA LYS A 316 0.02 -15.89 18.14
C LYS A 316 -0.54 -14.48 17.90
N VAL A 317 -0.61 -14.04 16.63
CA VAL A 317 -1.18 -12.74 16.27
C VAL A 317 -2.67 -12.73 16.62
N LYS A 318 -3.41 -13.80 16.27
CA LYS A 318 -4.81 -13.97 16.63
C LYS A 318 -5.03 -13.88 18.15
N THR A 319 -4.28 -14.67 18.93
CA THR A 319 -4.42 -14.69 20.39
C THR A 319 -4.13 -13.32 21.00
N GLN A 320 -3.11 -12.62 20.52
CA GLN A 320 -2.82 -11.26 20.98
C GLN A 320 -3.93 -10.28 20.61
N LEU A 321 -4.37 -10.27 19.36
CA LEU A 321 -5.47 -9.40 18.91
C LEU A 321 -6.72 -9.61 19.77
N LEU A 322 -7.15 -10.85 19.98
CA LEU A 322 -8.33 -11.16 20.80
C LEU A 322 -8.14 -10.73 22.26
N LYS A 323 -6.95 -10.95 22.82
CA LYS A 323 -6.63 -10.50 24.18
C LYS A 323 -6.73 -8.98 24.31
N TYR A 324 -6.16 -8.23 23.37
CA TYR A 324 -6.20 -6.76 23.38
C TYR A 324 -7.60 -6.21 23.11
N LEU A 325 -8.35 -6.80 22.18
CA LEU A 325 -9.76 -6.44 21.97
C LEU A 325 -10.59 -6.69 23.22
N TYR A 326 -10.40 -7.83 23.88
CA TYR A 326 -11.12 -8.16 25.10
C TYR A 326 -10.80 -7.19 26.24
N GLN A 327 -9.51 -7.02 26.54
CA GLN A 327 -9.04 -6.22 27.68
C GLN A 327 -9.15 -4.71 27.46
N GLY A 328 -9.03 -4.26 26.21
CA GLY A 328 -8.94 -2.84 25.88
C GLY A 328 -10.22 -2.22 25.31
N PHE A 329 -11.12 -3.02 24.73
CA PHE A 329 -12.35 -2.50 24.11
C PHE A 329 -13.61 -3.17 24.69
N LEU A 330 -13.70 -4.50 24.64
CA LEU A 330 -14.92 -5.20 25.02
C LEU A 330 -15.27 -4.99 26.49
N VAL A 331 -14.34 -5.25 27.40
CA VAL A 331 -14.60 -5.08 28.84
C VAL A 331 -14.71 -3.60 29.23
N PRO A 332 -13.75 -2.71 28.92
CA PRO A 332 -13.78 -1.34 29.44
C PRO A 332 -14.71 -0.38 28.66
N VAL A 333 -14.96 -0.62 27.37
CA VAL A 333 -15.76 0.28 26.53
C VAL A 333 -17.16 -0.29 26.29
N MET A 334 -17.27 -1.49 25.72
CA MET A 334 -18.57 -2.09 25.41
C MET A 334 -19.33 -2.55 26.65
N GLY A 335 -18.65 -3.12 27.65
CA GLY A 335 -19.27 -3.63 28.88
C GLY A 335 -20.15 -2.58 29.59
N PRO A 336 -19.60 -1.42 29.98
CA PRO A 336 -20.39 -0.34 30.58
C PRO A 336 -21.49 0.18 29.66
N ALA A 337 -21.24 0.20 28.35
CA ALA A 337 -22.16 0.79 27.40
C ALA A 337 -23.38 -0.08 27.12
N LEU A 338 -23.24 -1.41 27.15
CA LEU A 338 -24.38 -2.35 27.07
C LEU A 338 -25.35 -2.20 28.24
N LEU A 339 -24.85 -1.83 29.42
CA LEU A 339 -25.68 -1.56 30.59
C LEU A 339 -26.51 -0.26 30.45
N GLN A 340 -26.16 0.61 29.50
CA GLN A 340 -26.84 1.88 29.26
C GLN A 340 -28.06 1.77 28.32
N VAL A 341 -28.45 0.55 27.91
CA VAL A 341 -29.66 0.24 27.10
C VAL A 341 -29.77 1.12 25.84
N ASN A 342 -28.70 1.18 25.05
CA ASN A 342 -28.71 1.88 23.75
C ASN A 342 -28.79 0.86 22.61
N PHE A 343 -29.77 1.04 21.72
CA PHE A 343 -30.06 0.15 20.59
C PHE A 343 -28.86 0.01 19.63
N LEU A 344 -28.13 1.10 19.38
CA LEU A 344 -26.91 1.10 18.55
C LEU A 344 -25.83 0.16 19.11
N LEU A 345 -25.72 0.08 20.43
CA LEU A 345 -24.71 -0.71 21.12
C LEU A 345 -25.03 -2.20 21.09
N TRP A 346 -26.31 -2.54 21.15
CA TRP A 346 -26.77 -3.91 20.93
C TRP A 346 -26.51 -4.37 19.50
N PHE A 347 -26.75 -3.52 18.49
CA PHE A 347 -26.43 -3.84 17.10
C PHE A 347 -24.92 -4.07 16.90
N ILE A 348 -24.08 -3.18 17.42
CA ILE A 348 -22.63 -3.31 17.37
C ILE A 348 -22.18 -4.59 18.06
N PHE A 349 -22.71 -4.88 19.26
CA PHE A 349 -22.36 -6.07 20.02
C PHE A 349 -22.80 -7.38 19.34
N CYS A 350 -23.99 -7.42 18.75
CA CYS A 350 -24.47 -8.58 17.98
C CYS A 350 -23.58 -8.84 16.75
N ASN A 351 -23.14 -7.80 16.04
CA ASN A 351 -22.17 -7.97 14.94
C ASN A 351 -20.79 -8.38 15.47
N PHE A 352 -20.37 -7.88 16.64
CA PHE A 352 -19.11 -8.24 17.29
C PHE A 352 -19.08 -9.72 17.75
N LEU A 353 -20.20 -10.28 18.20
CA LEU A 353 -20.31 -11.68 18.63
C LEU A 353 -20.29 -12.68 17.48
N VAL A 354 -20.58 -12.26 16.25
CA VAL A 354 -20.38 -13.11 15.05
C VAL A 354 -18.90 -13.16 14.64
N VAL A 355 -18.10 -12.21 15.12
CA VAL A 355 -16.69 -11.99 14.79
C VAL A 355 -15.71 -12.71 15.74
N VAL A 356 -16.14 -13.04 16.98
CA VAL A 356 -15.36 -13.79 17.99
C VAL A 356 -15.81 -15.24 18.02
#